data_AF-A0A1W1Y9Y9-F1
#
_entry.id   AF-A0A1W1Y9Y9-F1
#
_cell.length_a   1.000
_cell.length_b   1.000
_cell.length_c   1.000
_cell.angle_alpha   90.00
_cell.angle_beta   90.00
_cell.angle_gamma   90.00
#
_symmetry.space_group_name_H-M   'P 1'
#
loop_
_entity.id
_entity.type
_entity.pdbx_description
1 polymer ?
#
loop_
_entity_poly.entity_id
_entity_poly.type
_entity_poly.pdbx_seq_one_letter_code
_entity_poly.pdbx_strand_id
1 'polypeptide(L)'
;MTDINFTEVMFEVNSFPNDYVGKEIEITGFVLKDSTMTPTHFALAQYVIVCCSADASPYGLVCKYTTDYPADTWLTIRGTIQLEMQQNKNTTVVNVTTAESVPKPARPYIYPSM
;
A
#
# COMPACT_ATOMS: atom_id res chain seq x y z
N MET A 1 2.95 -2.65 -10.40
CA MET A 1 4.06 -1.76 -9.95
C MET A 1 5.31 -2.60 -9.75
N THR A 2 6.51 -2.03 -9.76
CA THR A 2 7.75 -2.77 -9.50
C THR A 2 8.49 -2.18 -8.31
N ASP A 3 9.45 -2.92 -7.76
CA ASP A 3 10.25 -2.45 -6.63
C ASP A 3 11.05 -1.17 -6.95
N ILE A 4 11.46 -0.99 -8.22
CA ILE A 4 12.28 0.15 -8.66
C ILE A 4 11.53 1.48 -8.55
N ASN A 5 10.25 1.48 -8.92
CA ASN A 5 9.42 2.69 -8.98
C ASN A 5 8.41 2.77 -7.84
N PHE A 6 8.48 1.87 -6.86
CA PHE A 6 7.52 1.81 -5.76
C PHE A 6 7.47 3.13 -4.98
N THR A 7 8.63 3.64 -4.54
CA THR A 7 8.67 4.87 -3.74
C THR A 7 8.20 6.10 -4.51
N GLU A 8 8.57 6.21 -5.78
CA GLU A 8 8.16 7.31 -6.66
C GLU A 8 6.65 7.31 -6.90
N VAL A 9 6.09 6.15 -7.30
CA VAL A 9 4.65 6.02 -7.55
C VAL A 9 3.85 6.25 -6.27
N MET A 10 4.30 5.72 -5.14
CA MET A 10 3.63 5.95 -3.85
C MET A 10 3.68 7.42 -3.44
N PHE A 11 4.79 8.11 -3.69
CA PHE A 11 4.90 9.54 -3.45
C PHE A 11 3.93 10.33 -4.33
N GLU A 12 3.92 10.09 -5.64
CA GLU A 12 3.03 10.78 -6.57
C GLU A 12 1.55 10.58 -6.23
N VAL A 13 1.14 9.34 -5.95
CA VAL A 13 -0.25 9.01 -5.61
C VAL A 13 -0.70 9.68 -4.30
N ASN A 14 0.19 9.82 -3.32
CA ASN A 14 -0.13 10.50 -2.06
C ASN A 14 -0.07 12.04 -2.17
N SER A 15 0.82 12.58 -3.00
CA SER A 15 0.99 14.03 -3.19
C SER A 15 -0.03 14.63 -4.14
N PHE A 16 -0.46 13.89 -5.16
CA PHE A 16 -1.34 14.36 -6.23
C PHE A 16 -2.56 13.44 -6.40
N PRO A 17 -3.31 13.12 -5.34
CA PRO A 17 -4.31 12.05 -5.38
C PRO A 17 -5.39 12.26 -6.44
N ASN A 18 -5.79 13.51 -6.70
CA ASN A 18 -6.79 13.84 -7.73
C ASN A 18 -6.37 13.41 -9.13
N ASP A 19 -5.07 13.39 -9.43
CA ASP A 19 -4.55 12.99 -10.75
C ASP A 19 -4.58 11.47 -10.94
N TYR A 20 -4.79 10.72 -9.87
CA TYR A 20 -4.80 9.26 -9.87
C TYR A 20 -6.17 8.65 -9.54
N VAL A 21 -7.15 9.44 -9.08
CA VAL A 21 -8.51 8.96 -8.88
C VAL A 21 -9.04 8.32 -10.17
N GLY A 22 -9.61 7.11 -10.03
CA GLY A 22 -10.16 6.33 -11.14
C GLY A 22 -9.13 5.49 -11.89
N LYS A 23 -7.83 5.64 -11.64
CA LYS A 23 -6.79 4.77 -12.23
C LYS A 23 -6.76 3.42 -11.51
N GLU A 24 -6.51 2.37 -12.28
CA GLU A 24 -6.22 1.06 -11.74
C GLU A 24 -4.76 0.96 -11.31
N ILE A 25 -4.51 0.19 -10.25
CA ILE A 25 -3.20 -0.03 -9.69
C ILE A 25 -3.04 -1.50 -9.27
N GLU A 26 -1.85 -2.05 -9.49
CA GLU A 26 -1.44 -3.35 -8.99
C GLU A 26 -0.23 -3.17 -8.06
N ILE A 27 -0.35 -3.68 -6.84
CA ILE A 27 0.62 -3.48 -5.76
C ILE A 27 0.85 -4.81 -5.05
N THR A 28 2.12 -5.10 -4.75
CA THR A 28 2.50 -6.20 -3.88
C THR A 28 3.08 -5.63 -2.58
N GLY A 29 2.70 -6.22 -1.45
CA GLY A 29 3.18 -5.81 -0.13
C GLY A 29 2.64 -6.69 0.97
N PHE A 30 2.90 -6.32 2.21
CA PHE A 30 2.33 -6.98 3.38
C PHE A 30 1.21 -6.16 4.00
N VAL A 31 0.27 -6.86 4.62
CA VAL A 31 -0.86 -6.28 5.35
C VAL A 31 -0.37 -5.67 6.65
N LEU A 32 -0.52 -4.36 6.77
CA LEU A 32 -0.34 -3.61 8.01
C LEU A 32 -1.70 -3.21 8.56
N LYS A 33 -1.95 -3.54 9.82
CA LYS A 33 -3.17 -3.17 10.54
C LYS A 33 -2.86 -2.14 11.62
N ASP A 34 -3.67 -1.11 11.68
CA ASP A 34 -3.66 -0.11 12.74
C ASP A 34 -4.99 -0.20 13.50
N SER A 35 -4.95 -0.04 14.83
CA SER A 35 -6.14 -0.11 15.68
C SER A 35 -7.17 0.99 15.41
N THR A 36 -6.78 2.04 14.68
CA THR A 36 -7.64 3.14 14.22
C THR A 36 -8.38 2.83 12.92
N MET A 37 -8.03 1.75 12.21
CA MET A 37 -8.67 1.35 10.96
C MET A 37 -9.97 0.57 11.21
N THR A 38 -10.93 0.74 10.29
CA THR A 38 -12.15 -0.10 10.30
C THR A 38 -11.81 -1.52 9.83
N PRO A 39 -12.63 -2.55 10.16
CA PRO A 39 -12.34 -3.94 9.80
C PRO A 39 -12.20 -4.23 8.29
N THR A 40 -12.70 -3.33 7.45
CA THR A 40 -12.62 -3.45 5.98
C THR A 40 -11.40 -2.73 5.39
N HIS A 41 -10.57 -2.10 6.22
CA HIS A 41 -9.41 -1.35 5.80
C HIS A 41 -8.13 -1.95 6.36
N PHE A 42 -7.11 -1.96 5.53
CA PHE A 42 -5.73 -2.28 5.91
C PHE A 42 -4.79 -1.44 5.06
N ALA A 43 -3.56 -1.21 5.52
CA ALA A 43 -2.53 -0.70 4.63
C ALA A 43 -1.81 -1.86 3.95
N LEU A 44 -1.54 -1.74 2.65
CA LEU A 44 -0.62 -2.64 1.95
C LEU A 44 0.69 -1.89 1.73
N ALA A 45 1.76 -2.39 2.34
CA ALA A 45 3.04 -1.69 2.41
C ALA A 45 4.23 -2.58 2.02
N GLN A 46 5.33 -1.93 1.63
CA GLN A 46 6.64 -2.56 1.59
C GLN A 46 7.59 -1.84 2.56
N TYR A 47 8.64 -2.51 3.02
CA TYR A 47 9.65 -1.88 3.87
C TYR A 47 10.59 -1.06 3.00
N VAL A 48 10.63 0.25 3.19
CA VAL A 48 11.58 1.14 2.51
C VAL A 48 12.81 1.32 3.41
N ILE A 49 14.00 1.16 2.84
CA ILE A 49 15.29 1.21 3.53
C ILE A 49 16.24 2.19 2.84
N VAL A 50 16.97 2.99 3.63
CA VAL A 50 17.97 3.93 3.08
C VAL A 50 19.40 3.46 3.35
N CYS A 51 19.76 3.13 4.60
CA CYS A 51 21.14 2.75 4.95
C CYS A 51 21.28 1.48 5.81
N CYS A 52 20.30 1.14 6.66
CA CYS A 52 20.32 -0.06 7.51
C CYS A 52 18.91 -0.62 7.72
N SER A 53 18.77 -1.93 7.94
CA SER A 53 17.47 -2.57 8.18
C SER A 53 16.79 -2.07 9.46
N ALA A 54 17.55 -1.47 10.38
CA ALA A 54 17.03 -0.81 11.57
C ALA A 54 16.18 0.43 11.24
N ASP A 55 16.42 1.07 10.09
CA ASP A 55 15.70 2.26 9.65
C ASP A 55 14.55 1.91 8.68
N ALA A 56 14.29 0.60 8.49
CA ALA A 56 13.27 0.14 7.58
C ALA A 56 11.88 0.55 8.07
N SER A 57 11.19 1.38 7.28
CA SER A 57 9.85 1.87 7.61
C SER A 57 8.84 1.37 6.58
N PRO A 58 7.64 0.94 7.00
CA PRO A 58 6.59 0.59 6.05
C PRO A 58 6.15 1.84 5.27
N TYR A 59 6.06 1.70 3.95
CA TYR A 59 5.47 2.71 3.08
C TYR A 59 4.48 2.05 2.13
N GLY A 60 3.31 2.65 1.96
CA GLY A 60 2.21 2.01 1.24
C GLY A 60 0.95 2.85 1.18
N LEU A 61 -0.15 2.19 0.78
CA LEU A 61 -1.47 2.80 0.61
C LEU A 61 -2.50 2.10 1.48
N VAL A 62 -3.49 2.87 1.93
CA VAL A 62 -4.69 2.32 2.54
C VAL A 62 -5.50 1.61 1.45
N CYS A 63 -5.95 0.41 1.76
CA CYS A 63 -6.72 -0.46 0.89
C CYS A 63 -8.03 -0.77 1.59
N LYS A 64 -9.11 -0.82 0.80
CA LYS A 64 -10.45 -1.21 1.26
C LYS A 64 -10.86 -2.48 0.55
N TYR A 65 -11.24 -3.51 1.31
CA TYR A 65 -11.68 -4.78 0.77
C TYR A 65 -12.74 -5.44 1.66
N THR A 66 -13.52 -6.35 1.08
CA THR A 66 -14.57 -7.08 1.80
C THR A 66 -14.01 -8.22 2.65
N THR A 67 -12.82 -8.73 2.29
CA THR A 67 -12.16 -9.82 3.00
C THR A 67 -11.10 -9.26 3.93
N ASP A 68 -11.10 -9.73 5.17
CA ASP A 68 -10.07 -9.41 6.14
C ASP A 68 -8.87 -10.35 6.02
N TYR A 69 -7.66 -9.81 6.15
CA TYR A 69 -6.41 -10.57 6.13
C TYR A 69 -5.62 -10.36 7.42
N PRO A 70 -4.94 -11.39 7.97
CA PRO A 70 -4.05 -11.20 9.10
C PRO A 70 -2.93 -10.20 8.79
N ALA A 71 -2.46 -9.48 9.82
CA ALA A 71 -1.24 -8.68 9.69
C ALA A 71 -0.06 -9.57 9.22
N ASP A 72 0.90 -8.95 8.53
CA ASP A 72 2.06 -9.59 7.90
C ASP A 72 1.76 -10.57 6.75
N THR A 73 0.49 -10.71 6.35
CA THR A 73 0.13 -11.46 5.14
C THR A 73 0.63 -10.73 3.90
N TRP A 74 1.38 -11.41 3.04
CA TRP A 74 1.83 -10.87 1.76
C TRP A 74 0.77 -11.07 0.68
N LEU A 75 0.39 -9.99 0.02
CA LEU A 75 -0.63 -9.97 -1.01
C LEU A 75 -0.11 -9.27 -2.26
N THR A 76 -0.58 -9.72 -3.42
CA THR A 76 -0.67 -8.90 -4.62
C THR A 76 -2.12 -8.51 -4.82
N ILE A 77 -2.39 -7.21 -4.88
CA ILE A 77 -3.74 -6.67 -5.06
C ILE A 77 -3.86 -5.95 -6.40
N ARG A 78 -5.07 -5.93 -6.94
CA ARG A 78 -5.50 -4.97 -7.96
C ARG A 78 -6.69 -4.20 -7.44
N GLY A 79 -6.79 -2.93 -7.83
CA GLY A 79 -7.91 -2.10 -7.44
C GLY A 79 -7.88 -0.74 -8.11
N THR A 80 -8.85 0.10 -7.76
CA THR A 80 -8.98 1.46 -8.30
C THR A 80 -8.70 2.48 -7.20
N ILE A 81 -7.91 3.49 -7.52
CA ILE A 81 -7.60 4.59 -6.60
C ILE A 81 -8.82 5.51 -6.45
N GLN A 82 -9.16 5.84 -5.22
CA GLN A 82 -10.27 6.72 -4.85
C GLN A 82 -9.87 7.63 -3.69
N LEU A 83 -10.64 8.68 -3.48
CA LEU A 83 -10.56 9.51 -2.28
C LEU A 83 -11.70 9.12 -1.34
N GLU A 84 -11.37 8.83 -0.09
CA GLU A 84 -12.33 8.58 0.97
C GLU A 84 -12.13 9.59 2.10
N MET A 85 -13.22 10.15 2.62
CA MET A 85 -13.15 11.08 3.74
C MET A 85 -12.98 10.28 5.05
N GLN A 86 -11.81 10.37 5.65
CA GLN A 86 -11.49 9.75 6.94
C GLN A 86 -11.03 10.84 7.90
N GLN A 87 -11.66 10.92 9.08
CA GLN A 87 -11.31 11.91 10.12
C GLN A 87 -11.25 13.37 9.58
N ASN A 88 -12.22 13.77 8.75
CA ASN A 88 -12.26 15.07 8.06
C ASN A 88 -11.08 15.37 7.11
N LYS A 89 -10.33 14.35 6.68
CA LYS A 89 -9.29 14.46 5.66
C LYS A 89 -9.61 13.56 4.47
N ASN A 90 -9.36 14.05 3.25
CA ASN A 90 -9.37 13.19 2.07
C ASN A 90 -8.14 12.30 2.10
N THR A 91 -8.37 10.99 2.17
CA THR A 91 -7.33 9.96 2.17
C THR A 91 -7.41 9.19 0.87
N THR A 92 -6.24 8.95 0.26
CA THR A 92 -6.14 8.07 -0.90
C THR A 92 -6.34 6.63 -0.47
N VAL A 93 -7.34 5.97 -1.04
CA VAL A 93 -7.70 4.58 -0.75
C VAL A 93 -7.75 3.79 -2.05
N VAL A 94 -7.18 2.59 -2.04
CA VAL A 94 -7.34 1.63 -3.13
C VAL A 94 -8.57 0.77 -2.84
N ASN A 95 -9.62 0.91 -3.63
CA ASN A 95 -10.76 0.00 -3.58
C ASN A 95 -10.39 -1.30 -4.30
N VAL A 96 -10.11 -2.35 -3.53
CA VAL A 96 -9.54 -3.60 -4.02
C VAL A 96 -10.59 -4.42 -4.77
N THR A 97 -10.25 -4.87 -5.97
CA THR A 97 -11.09 -5.75 -6.81
C THR A 97 -10.62 -7.19 -6.73
N THR A 98 -9.31 -7.43 -6.64
CA THR A 98 -8.74 -8.77 -6.46
C THR A 98 -7.57 -8.73 -5.49
N ALA A 99 -7.45 -9.76 -4.66
CA ALA A 99 -6.32 -9.96 -3.75
C ALA A 99 -5.88 -11.43 -3.79
N GLU A 100 -4.58 -11.66 -3.99
CA GLU A 100 -3.96 -12.98 -4.02
C GLU A 100 -2.85 -13.05 -2.97
N SER A 101 -2.87 -14.09 -2.13
CA SER A 101 -1.79 -14.34 -1.19
C SER A 101 -0.54 -14.84 -1.92
N VAL A 102 0.58 -14.18 -1.66
CA VAL A 102 1.88 -14.53 -2.23
C VAL A 102 2.88 -14.84 -1.12
N PRO A 103 3.89 -15.69 -1.36
CA PRO A 103 4.95 -15.90 -0.38
C PRO A 103 5.73 -14.60 -0.16
N LYS A 104 6.19 -14.38 1.09
CA LYS A 104 7.07 -13.26 1.43
C LYS A 104 8.30 -13.27 0.49
N PRO A 105 8.62 -12.15 -0.18
CA PRO A 105 9.81 -12.06 -1.03
C PRO A 105 11.10 -12.33 -0.25
N ALA A 106 12.07 -12.96 -0.90
CA ALA A 106 13.40 -13.17 -0.32
C ALA A 106 14.11 -11.85 0.04
N ARG A 107 13.75 -10.76 -0.65
CA ARG A 107 14.23 -9.39 -0.40
C ARG A 107 13.02 -8.46 -0.24
N PRO A 108 12.47 -8.31 0.97
CA PRO A 108 11.24 -7.54 1.20
C PRO A 108 11.51 -6.03 1.36
N TYR A 109 12.64 -5.54 0.85
CA TYR A 109 13.11 -4.17 1.07
C TYR A 109 13.20 -3.40 -0.24
N ILE A 110 12.60 -2.22 -0.25
CA ILE A 110 12.66 -1.25 -1.34
C ILE A 110 13.75 -0.24 -1.03
N TYR A 111 14.67 -0.09 -1.97
CA TYR A 111 15.71 0.94 -1.93
C TYR A 111 15.22 2.10 -2.81
N PRO A 112 14.96 3.30 -2.25
CA PRO A 112 14.61 4.45 -3.05
C PRO A 112 15.70 4.72 -4.09
N SER A 113 15.31 4.77 -5.36
CA SER A 113 16.15 5.33 -6.41
C SER A 113 16.23 6.84 -6.15
N MET A 114 17.31 7.32 -5.54
CA MET A 114 17.63 8.77 -5.47
C MET A 114 18.44 9.19 -6.69
#